data_AF-A0A8J7EIX6-F1
#
_entry.id   AF-A0A8J7EIX6-F1
#
_cell.length_a   1.000
_cell.length_b   1.000
_cell.length_c   1.000
_cell.angle_alpha   90.00
_cell.angle_beta   90.00
_cell.angle_gamma   90.00
#
_symmetry.space_group_name_H-M   'P 1'
#
loop_
_entity.id
_entity.type
_entity.pdbx_description
1 polymer ?
#
loop_
_entity_poly.entity_id
_entity_poly.type
_entity_poly.pdbx_seq_one_letter_code
_entity_poly.pdbx_strand_id
1 'polypeptide(L)' 'MKAYELPATVAANGHLTWPEFQLDPALKDAQVRVIVLVEESADEENEWLQSAAQNPAFSFLYDSEEDIYTVNDGKPFEP' A
#
# COMPACT_ATOMS: atom_id res chain seq x y z
N MET A 1 11.44 -18.67 -8.47
CA MET A 1 12.09 -17.53 -7.79
C MET A 1 12.15 -17.87 -6.30
N LYS A 2 13.29 -17.65 -5.64
CA LYS A 2 13.48 -17.91 -4.20
C LYS A 2 13.55 -16.55 -3.49
N ALA A 3 12.71 -16.33 -2.49
CA ALA A 3 12.70 -15.10 -1.69
C ALA A 3 13.17 -15.44 -0.26
N TYR A 4 13.83 -14.48 0.37
CA TYR A 4 14.30 -14.56 1.74
C TYR A 4 13.66 -13.41 2.50
N GLU A 5 12.85 -13.72 3.50
CA GLU A 5 12.29 -12.72 4.42
C GLU A 5 13.19 -12.69 5.66
N LEU A 6 13.78 -11.53 5.90
CA LEU A 6 14.70 -11.31 7.01
C LEU A 6 14.15 -10.15 7.85
N PRO A 7 14.06 -10.30 9.17
CA PRO A 7 13.72 -9.18 10.02
C PRO A 7 14.82 -8.13 9.89
N ALA A 8 14.44 -6.89 9.59
CA ALA A 8 15.34 -5.76 9.50
C ALA A 8 14.71 -4.56 10.18
N THR A 9 15.54 -3.66 10.69
CA THR A 9 15.06 -2.41 11.31
C THR A 9 15.72 -1.23 10.61
N VAL A 10 14.95 -0.18 10.36
CA VAL A 10 15.49 1.10 9.87
C VAL A 10 16.05 1.84 11.08
N ALA A 11 17.36 2.03 11.12
CA ALA A 11 18.02 2.81 12.16
C ALA A 11 17.71 4.31 12.01
N ALA A 12 17.94 5.10 13.06
CA ALA A 12 17.66 6.54 13.07
C ALA A 12 18.39 7.35 11.97
N ASN A 13 19.47 6.81 11.39
CA ASN A 13 20.19 7.40 10.27
C ASN A 13 19.66 6.95 8.89
N GLY A 14 18.50 6.29 8.84
CA GLY A 14 17.88 5.78 7.62
C GLY A 14 18.52 4.52 7.02
N HIS A 15 19.51 3.91 7.67
CA HIS A 15 20.14 2.69 7.19
C HIS A 15 19.46 1.44 7.75
N LEU A 16 19.42 0.36 6.95
CA LEU A 16 18.92 -0.93 7.42
C LEU A 16 19.97 -1.64 8.28
N THR A 17 19.57 -2.00 9.49
CA THR A 17 20.29 -2.95 10.35
C THR A 17 19.71 -4.35 10.17
N TRP A 18 20.59 -5.30 9.85
CA TRP A 18 20.25 -6.71 9.60
C TRP A 18 20.82 -7.59 10.72
N PRO A 19 20.14 -8.68 11.10
CA PRO A 19 20.74 -9.72 11.90
C PRO A 19 21.86 -10.41 11.13
N GLU A 20 22.72 -11.12 11.85
CA GLU A 20 23.72 -11.98 11.23
C GLU A 20 23.02 -13.09 10.45
N PHE A 21 23.12 -13.04 9.11
CA PHE A 21 22.48 -13.97 8.20
C PHE A 21 23.39 -14.25 7.01
N GLN A 22 23.44 -15.51 6.58
CA GLN A 22 24.24 -15.94 5.44
C GLN A 22 23.32 -16.44 4.32
N LEU A 23 23.45 -15.81 3.15
CA LEU A 23 22.78 -16.27 1.94
C LEU A 23 23.32 -17.65 1.52
N ASP A 24 22.47 -18.38 0.82
CA ASP A 24 22.79 -19.70 0.27
C ASP A 24 24.06 -19.61 -0.61
N PRO A 25 25.13 -20.35 -0.31
CA PRO A 25 26.37 -20.31 -1.09
C PRO A 25 26.18 -20.62 -2.58
N ALA A 26 25.09 -21.31 -2.95
CA ALA A 26 24.73 -21.55 -4.34
C ALA A 26 24.39 -20.26 -5.13
N LEU A 27 24.12 -19.14 -4.44
CA LEU A 27 23.86 -17.83 -5.03
C LEU A 27 25.13 -17.02 -5.34
N LYS A 28 26.30 -17.68 -5.37
CA LYS A 28 27.56 -17.04 -5.72
C LYS A 28 27.46 -16.29 -7.06
N ASP A 29 27.90 -15.03 -7.06
CA ASP A 29 27.89 -14.10 -8.20
C ASP A 29 26.50 -13.83 -8.81
N ALA A 30 25.41 -14.22 -8.12
CA ALA A 30 24.06 -13.95 -8.58
C ALA A 30 23.67 -12.47 -8.38
N GLN A 31 22.96 -11.91 -9.36
CA GLN A 31 22.31 -10.60 -9.19
C GLN A 31 21.01 -10.79 -8.40
N VAL A 32 20.87 -10.01 -7.32
CA VAL A 32 19.69 -10.05 -6.44
C VAL A 32 19.01 -8.69 -6.40
N ARG A 33 17.73 -8.69 -6.01
CA ARG A 33 16.94 -7.49 -5.73
C ARG A 33 16.50 -7.54 -4.27
N VAL A 34 16.56 -6.41 -3.58
CA VAL A 34 16.06 -6.25 -2.22
C VAL A 34 14.71 -5.55 -2.29
N ILE A 35 13.73 -6.08 -1.57
CA ILE A 35 12.41 -5.46 -1.37
C ILE A 35 12.32 -5.09 0.10
N VAL A 36 11.95 -3.84 0.39
CA VAL A 36 11.69 -3.35 1.74
C VAL A 36 10.18 -3.17 1.85
N LEU A 37 9.57 -3.89 2.79
CA LEU A 37 8.16 -3.76 3.11
C LEU A 37 8.05 -2.96 4.40
N VAL A 38 7.25 -1.91 4.38
CA VAL A 38 6.94 -1.06 5.53
C VAL A 38 5.42 -1.10 5.68
N GLU A 39 4.93 -1.28 6.90
CA GLU A 39 3.50 -1.14 7.16
C GLU A 39 3.13 0.33 6.94
N GLU A 40 2.17 0.57 6.03
CA GLU A 40 1.59 1.89 5.87
C GLU A 40 0.90 2.29 7.17
N SER A 41 1.13 3.52 7.59
CA SER A 41 0.44 4.02 8.77
C SER A 41 -1.04 4.28 8.43
N ALA A 42 -1.94 4.08 9.40
CA ALA A 42 -3.35 4.46 9.22
C ALA A 42 -3.53 5.95 8.88
N ASP A 43 -2.52 6.77 9.18
CA ASP A 43 -2.49 8.20 8.86
C ASP A 43 -2.24 8.44 7.35
N GLU A 44 -1.39 7.64 6.70
CA GLU A 44 -1.12 7.73 5.25
C GLU A 44 -2.38 7.43 4.41
N GLU A 45 -3.20 6.46 4.81
CA GLU A 45 -4.47 6.16 4.13
C GLU A 45 -5.44 7.34 4.24
N ASN A 46 -5.52 7.98 5.41
CA ASN A 46 -6.37 9.17 5.60
C ASN A 46 -5.86 10.36 4.76
N GLU A 47 -4.55 10.56 4.69
CA GLU A 47 -3.93 11.60 3.84
C GLU A 47 -4.20 11.33 2.35
N TRP A 48 -4.11 10.07 1.93
CA TRP A 48 -4.45 9.66 0.57
C TRP A 48 -5.92 9.90 0.25
N LEU A 49 -6.84 9.49 1.13
CA LEU A 49 -8.28 9.73 1.00
C LEU A 49 -8.61 11.22 0.91
N GLN A 50 -8.04 12.04 1.79
CA GLN A 50 -8.25 13.49 1.75
C GLN A 50 -7.73 14.11 0.45
N SER A 51 -6.55 13.68 0.00
CA SER A 51 -5.96 14.14 -1.25
C SER A 51 -6.80 13.74 -2.46
N ALA A 52 -7.29 12.50 -2.50
CA ALA A 52 -8.16 12.01 -3.56
C ALA A 52 -9.50 12.78 -3.58
N ALA A 53 -10.11 12.99 -2.41
CA ALA A 53 -11.38 13.72 -2.30
C ALA A 53 -11.28 15.19 -2.71
N GLN A 54 -10.12 15.83 -2.52
CA GLN A 54 -9.91 17.24 -2.89
C GLN A 54 -9.30 17.42 -4.28
N ASN A 55 -9.03 16.32 -5.00
CA ASN A 55 -8.35 16.39 -6.29
C ASN A 55 -9.29 16.93 -7.39
N PRO A 56 -8.96 18.04 -8.06
CA PRO A 56 -9.79 18.64 -9.11
C PRO A 56 -10.06 17.71 -10.30
N ALA A 57 -9.21 16.70 -10.53
CA ALA A 57 -9.42 15.69 -11.58
C ALA A 57 -10.74 14.91 -11.37
N PHE A 58 -11.26 14.87 -10.15
CA PHE A 58 -12.51 14.19 -9.79
C PHE A 58 -13.68 15.14 -9.57
N SER A 59 -13.56 16.44 -9.90
CA SER A 59 -14.64 17.39 -9.66
C SER A 59 -15.95 17.07 -10.40
N PHE A 60 -15.89 16.30 -11.49
CA PHE A 60 -17.07 15.85 -12.24
C PHE A 60 -17.98 14.94 -11.39
N LEU A 61 -17.45 14.24 -10.37
CA LEU A 61 -18.25 13.40 -9.47
C LEU A 61 -19.24 14.21 -8.62
N TYR A 62 -19.09 15.54 -8.57
CA TYR A 62 -20.03 16.43 -7.88
C TYR A 62 -21.18 16.91 -8.79
N ASP A 63 -21.16 16.61 -10.08
CA ASP A 63 -22.26 16.97 -10.97
C ASP A 63 -23.50 16.11 -10.64
N SER A 64 -24.67 16.75 -10.62
CA SER A 64 -25.94 16.08 -10.31
C SER A 64 -26.31 14.96 -11.30
N GLU A 65 -25.66 14.93 -12.46
CA GLU A 65 -25.82 13.83 -13.43
C GLU A 65 -25.19 12.52 -12.93
N GLU A 66 -24.22 12.58 -12.02
CA GLU A 66 -23.55 11.43 -11.42
C GLU A 66 -24.31 10.85 -10.21
N ASP A 67 -25.33 11.54 -9.70
CA ASP A 67 -26.24 11.07 -8.63
C ASP A 67 -27.29 10.06 -9.17
N ILE A 68 -26.81 8.98 -9.79
CA ILE A 68 -27.64 8.00 -10.51
C ILE A 68 -28.33 6.97 -9.61
N TYR A 69 -28.08 7.00 -8.29
CA TYR A 69 -28.72 6.13 -7.31
C TYR A 69 -29.56 6.93 -6.34
N THR A 70 -30.77 6.44 -6.10
CA THR A 70 -31.72 6.96 -5.15
C THR A 70 -31.99 5.94 -4.05
N VAL A 71 -32.50 6.42 -2.92
CA VAL A 71 -32.94 5.57 -1.80
C VAL A 71 -34.01 4.55 -2.18
N ASN A 72 -34.71 4.76 -3.30
CA ASN A 72 -35.78 3.88 -3.78
C ASN A 72 -35.29 2.77 -4.73
N ASP A 73 -34.03 2.81 -5.17
CA ASP A 73 -33.48 1.83 -6.12
C ASP A 73 -33.04 0.52 -5.45
N GLY A 74 -32.91 0.54 -4.12
CA GLY A 74 -32.61 -0.63 -3.32
C GLY A 74 -33.78 -1.61 -3.29
N LYS A 75 -33.46 -2.91 -3.29
CA LYS A 75 -34.43 -3.96 -2.91
C LYS A 75 -34.33 -4.24 -1.42
N PRO A 76 -35.44 -4.56 -0.73
CA PRO A 76 -35.39 -5.05 0.63
C PRO A 76 -34.44 -6.25 0.72
N PHE A 77 -33.54 -6.23 1.70
CA PHE A 77 -32.71 -7.38 1.99
C PHE A 77 -33.53 -8.42 2.75
N GLU A 78 -33.70 -9.61 2.18
CA GLU A 78 -34.30 -10.77 2.83
C GLU A 78 -33.17 -11.78 3.15
N PRO A 79 -32.85 -12.01 4.45
CA PRO A 79 -31.76 -12.90 4.88
C PRO A 79 -32.06 -14.40 4.74
#